data_AF-A0A6C2URL3-F1
#
_entry.id   AF-A0A6C2URL3-F1
#
_cell.length_a   1.000
_cell.length_b   1.000
_cell.length_c   1.000
_cell.angle_alpha   90.00
_cell.angle_beta   90.00
_cell.angle_gamma   90.00
#
_symmetry.space_group_name_H-M   'P 1'
#
loop_
_entity.id
_entity.type
_entity.pdbx_description
1 polymer ?
#
loop_
_entity_poly.entity_id
_entity_poly.type
_entity_poly.pdbx_seq_one_letter_code
_entity_poly.pdbx_strand_id
1 'polypeptide(L)' 'MSQGITGPINYRCPQCLFRAIDYDLLYDKEQEQYYCRRCNWEGDESEILGYYAVYKSQYKHRLKRWTVEMIEAKDEEA' A
#
# COMPACT_ATOMS: atom_id res chain seq x y z
N MET A 1 15.80 17.76 -6.79
CA MET A 1 15.44 16.35 -6.58
C MET A 1 16.68 15.52 -6.77
N SER A 2 17.23 14.98 -5.69
CA SER A 2 18.32 13.99 -5.74
C SER A 2 17.92 12.87 -6.72
N GLN A 3 18.87 12.28 -7.45
CA GLN A 3 18.58 11.08 -8.24
C GLN A 3 18.25 9.98 -7.24
N GLY A 4 16.96 9.85 -6.92
CA GLY A 4 16.51 8.99 -5.83
C GLY A 4 17.09 7.60 -5.96
N ILE A 5 17.72 7.17 -4.88
CA ILE A 5 18.31 5.86 -4.76
C ILE A 5 17.23 4.88 -4.30
N THR A 6 17.42 3.61 -4.61
CA THR A 6 16.65 2.54 -3.98
C THR A 6 16.95 2.58 -2.49
N GLY A 7 15.91 2.75 -1.67
CA GLY A 7 16.02 2.76 -0.22
C GLY A 7 16.49 1.40 0.33
N PRO A 8 16.67 1.29 1.66
CA PRO A 8 17.00 0.01 2.30
C PRO A 8 15.93 -1.05 2.04
N ILE A 9 14.67 -0.62 1.93
CA ILE A 9 13.52 -1.43 1.52
C ILE A 9 12.89 -0.77 0.30
N ASN A 10 12.58 -1.57 -0.72
CA ASN A 10 11.84 -1.12 -1.90
C ASN A 10 10.35 -1.12 -1.59
N TYR A 11 9.86 -0.02 -1.03
CA TYR A 11 8.43 0.20 -0.85
C TYR A 11 7.76 0.54 -2.18
N ARG A 12 6.50 0.14 -2.32
CA ARG A 12 5.62 0.46 -3.42
C ARG A 12 4.77 1.68 -3.06
N CYS A 13 4.55 2.56 -4.01
CA CYS A 13 3.78 3.77 -3.75
C CYS A 13 2.34 3.39 -3.35
N PRO A 14 1.88 3.77 -2.14
CA PRO A 14 0.55 3.40 -1.67
C PRO A 14 -0.53 3.94 -2.62
N GLN A 15 -0.35 5.16 -3.13
CA GLN A 15 -1.32 5.82 -4.00
C GLN A 15 -1.37 5.24 -5.43
N CYS A 16 -0.27 4.69 -5.93
CA CYS A 16 -0.26 3.93 -7.19
C CYS A 16 -0.85 2.53 -7.00
N LEU A 17 -0.54 1.89 -5.87
CA LEU A 17 -0.99 0.53 -5.55
C LEU A 17 -2.51 0.42 -5.51
N PHE A 18 -3.22 1.42 -4.95
CA PHE A 18 -4.69 1.49 -5.01
C PHE A 18 -5.25 1.56 -6.44
N ARG A 19 -4.48 2.08 -7.40
CA ARG A 19 -4.85 2.16 -8.83
C ARG A 19 -4.41 0.93 -9.63
N ALA A 20 -4.11 -0.18 -8.94
CA ALA A 20 -3.59 -1.42 -9.52
C ALA A 20 -2.28 -1.23 -10.32
N ILE A 21 -1.53 -0.16 -10.03
CA ILE A 21 -0.23 0.11 -10.64
C ILE A 21 0.82 -0.04 -9.55
N ASP A 22 1.78 -0.92 -9.78
CA ASP A 22 2.93 -1.02 -8.89
C ASP A 22 4.04 -0.07 -9.35
N TYR A 23 4.53 0.76 -8.43
CA TYR A 23 5.62 1.70 -8.69
C TYR A 23 6.51 1.77 -7.44
N ASP A 24 7.81 1.54 -7.61
CA ASP A 24 8.76 1.64 -6.52
C ASP A 24 8.94 3.09 -6.06
N LEU A 25 8.94 3.27 -4.75
CA LEU A 25 9.28 4.53 -4.11
C LEU A 25 10.80 4.72 -4.13
N LEU A 26 11.21 5.95 -4.39
CA LEU A 26 12.57 6.38 -4.20
C LEU A 26 12.74 6.91 -2.79
N TYR A 27 13.94 6.76 -2.24
CA TYR A 27 14.26 7.21 -0.89
C TYR A 27 15.23 8.38 -0.94
N ASP A 28 14.90 9.46 -0.25
CA ASP A 28 15.80 10.55 0.05
C ASP A 28 16.39 10.37 1.45
N LYS A 29 17.72 10.18 1.51
CA LYS A 29 18.44 9.99 2.77
C LYS A 29 18.56 11.27 3.60
N GLU A 30 18.52 12.44 2.97
CA GLU A 30 18.68 13.72 3.69
C GLU A 30 17.41 14.09 4.45
N GLN A 31 16.25 13.75 3.89
CA GLN A 31 14.94 14.06 4.48
C GLN A 31 14.28 12.84 5.13
N GLU A 32 14.88 11.65 5.00
CA GLU A 32 14.34 10.37 5.47
C GLU A 32 12.92 10.10 4.94
N GLN A 33 12.67 10.52 3.70
CA GLN A 33 11.36 10.46 3.06
C GLN A 33 11.37 9.61 1.81
N TYR A 34 10.22 9.02 1.55
CA TYR A 34 9.94 8.28 0.34
C TYR A 34 9.10 9.11 -0.62
N TYR A 35 9.40 9.02 -1.90
CA TYR A 35 8.64 9.74 -2.92
C TYR A 35 8.40 8.93 -4.18
N CYS A 36 7.27 9.19 -4.83
CA CYS A 36 6.84 8.55 -6.06
C CYS A 36 6.96 9.50 -7.24
N ARG A 37 7.84 9.19 -8.19
CA ARG A 37 7.99 9.98 -9.42
C ARG A 37 6.81 9.89 -10.39
N ARG A 38 5.88 8.96 -10.17
CA ARG A 38 4.70 8.80 -11.03
C ARG A 38 3.55 9.73 -10.62
N CYS A 39 3.25 9.79 -9.33
CA CYS A 39 2.02 10.43 -8.86
C CYS A 39 2.22 11.61 -7.91
N ASN A 40 3.45 12.04 -7.64
CA ASN A 40 3.63 13.20 -6.78
C ASN A 40 3.59 12.87 -5.28
N TRP A 41 3.45 11.60 -4.90
CA TRP A 41 3.26 11.22 -3.51
C TRP A 41 4.58 11.26 -2.76
N GLU A 42 4.57 11.81 -1.56
CA GLU A 42 5.69 11.95 -0.63
C GLU A 42 5.20 11.56 0.78
N GLY A 43 6.04 10.92 1.58
CA GLY A 43 5.70 10.53 2.95
C GLY A 43 6.78 9.68 3.62
N ASP A 44 6.59 9.40 4.90
CA ASP A 44 7.50 8.56 5.68
C ASP A 44 7.14 7.07 5.66
N GLU A 45 7.98 6.23 6.28
CA GLU A 45 7.74 4.79 6.38
C GLU A 45 6.45 4.43 7.15
N SER A 46 6.13 5.20 8.20
CA SER A 46 4.96 4.95 9.03
C SER A 46 3.66 5.16 8.25
N GLU A 47 3.61 6.20 7.41
CA GLU A 47 2.50 6.47 6.51
C GLU A 47 2.33 5.34 5.49
N ILE A 48 3.42 4.88 4.87
CA ILE A 48 3.40 3.75 3.93
C ILE A 48 2.76 2.52 4.58
N LEU A 49 3.23 2.15 5.77
CA LEU A 49 2.73 1.00 6.51
C LEU A 49 1.26 1.15 6.90
N GLY A 50 0.83 2.36 7.25
CA GLY A 50 -0.58 2.69 7.50
C GLY A 50 -1.45 2.44 6.27
N TYR A 51 -1.06 2.96 5.10
CA TYR A 51 -1.78 2.72 3.85
C TYR A 51 -1.79 1.24 3.46
N TYR A 52 -0.69 0.51 3.69
CA TYR A 52 -0.63 -0.92 3.44
C TYR A 52 -1.56 -1.72 4.35
N ALA A 53 -1.72 -1.33 5.60
CA ALA A 53 -2.69 -1.96 6.50
C ALA A 53 -4.13 -1.79 5.98
N VAL A 54 -4.47 -0.59 5.50
CA VAL A 54 -5.77 -0.31 4.86
C VAL A 54 -5.94 -1.14 3.57
N TYR A 55 -4.92 -1.19 2.72
CA TYR A 55 -4.97 -2.00 1.50
C TYR A 55 -5.19 -3.49 1.83
N LYS A 56 -4.46 -4.01 2.81
CA LYS A 56 -4.61 -5.40 3.28
C LYS A 56 -6.00 -5.67 3.84
N SER A 57 -6.61 -4.74 4.57
CA SER A 57 -7.94 -4.94 5.14
C SER A 57 -9.02 -4.97 4.05
N GLN A 58 -8.95 -4.04 3.09
CA GLN A 58 -9.90 -3.97 1.96
C GLN A 58 -9.81 -5.20 1.06
N TYR A 59 -8.60 -5.67 0.77
CA TYR A 59 -8.37 -6.78 -0.16
C TYR A 59 -8.09 -8.12 0.53
N LYS A 60 -8.32 -8.23 1.84
CA LYS A 60 -8.08 -9.43 2.66
C LYS A 60 -8.67 -10.70 2.04
N HIS A 61 -9.84 -10.55 1.41
CA HIS A 61 -10.60 -11.65 0.85
C HIS A 61 -10.63 -11.62 -0.69
N ARG A 62 -9.72 -10.88 -1.34
CA ARG A 62 -9.70 -10.73 -2.81
C ARG A 62 -9.68 -12.07 -3.56
N LEU A 63 -8.99 -13.07 -3.01
CA LEU A 63 -8.88 -14.41 -3.61
C LEU A 63 -9.87 -15.42 -3.01
N LYS A 64 -10.67 -15.03 -2.01
CA LYS A 64 -11.66 -15.90 -1.40
C LYS A 64 -12.97 -15.78 -2.18
N ARG A 65 -13.47 -16.90 -2.68
CA ARG A 65 -14.85 -17.00 -3.17
C ARG A 65 -15.78 -17.17 -1.97
N TRP A 66 -16.78 -16.31 -1.87
CA TRP A 66 -17.83 -16.42 -0.86
C TRP A 66 -18.99 -17.23 -1.42
N THR A 67 -19.53 -18.14 -0.61
CA THR A 67 -20.83 -18.78 -0.86
C THR A 67 -21.89 -18.10 0.00
N VAL A 68 -23.17 -18.31 -0.30
CA VAL A 68 -24.29 -17.69 0.43
C VAL A 68 -24.23 -18.08 1.90
N GLU A 69 -24.00 -19.36 2.19
CA GLU A 69 -23.95 -19.91 3.55
C GLU A 69 -22.81 -19.28 4.37
N MET A 70 -21.68 -18.96 3.72
CA MET A 70 -20.54 -18.31 4.37
C MET A 70 -20.77 -16.83 4.67
N ILE A 71 -21.66 -16.17 3.93
CA ILE A 71 -22.02 -14.76 4.17
C ILE A 71 -23.01 -14.70 5.33
N GLU A 72 -24.05 -15.53 5.29
CA GLU A 72 -25.06 -15.60 6.36
C GLU A 72 -24.43 -15.93 7.71
N ALA A 73 -23.54 -16.92 7.78
CA ALA A 73 -22.82 -17.27 9.01
C ALA A 73 -21.92 -16.13 9.54
N LYS A 74 -21.39 -15.28 8.65
CA LYS A 74 -20.53 -14.15 9.04
C LYS A 74 -21.36 -12.99 9.61
N ASP A 75 -22.56 -12.76 9.08
CA ASP A 75 -23.45 -11.69 9.52
C ASP A 75 -24.10 -12.01 10.88
N GLU A 76 -24.20 -13.28 11.26
CA GLU A 76 -24.64 -13.71 12.60
C GLU A 76 -23.56 -13.54 13.68
N GLU A 77 -22.27 -13.54 13.31
CA GLU A 77 -21.12 -13.40 14.21
C GLU A 77 -20.67 -11.94 14.42
N ALA A 78 -21.20 -10.98 13.65
CA ALA A 78 -20.79 -9.57 13.61
C ALA A 78 -21.66 -8.66 14.50
#